data_AF-A0A496WM96-F1
#
_entry.id   AF-A0A496WM96-F1
#
_cell.length_a   1.000
_cell.length_b   1.000
_cell.length_c   1.000
_cell.angle_alpha   90.00
_cell.angle_beta   90.00
_cell.angle_gamma   90.00
#
_symmetry.space_group_name_H-M   'P 1'
#
loop_
_entity.id
_entity.type
_entity.pdbx_description
1 polymer ?
#
loop_
_entity_poly.entity_id
_entity_poly.type
_entity_poly.pdbx_seq_one_letter_code
_entity_poly.pdbx_strand_id
1 'polypeptide(L)' 'EAGKVRLRPIMLTTLAIALGTAIMVPDPVFGGLAIALIFGAISSALLVIFIVPLLYRHIMADS' A
#
# COMPACT_ATOMS: atom_id res chain seq x y z
N GLU A 1 -0.22 14.70 -14.44
CA GLU A 1 1.04 14.92 -13.71
C GLU A 1 0.97 14.71 -12.19
N ALA A 2 0.12 15.43 -11.42
CA ALA A 2 0.14 15.37 -9.95
C ALA A 2 -0.09 13.98 -9.31
N GLY A 3 -0.92 13.11 -9.90
CA GLY A 3 -1.16 11.75 -9.39
C GLY A 3 0.03 10.78 -9.56
N LYS A 4 0.85 10.95 -10.61
CA LYS A 4 2.03 10.09 -10.87
C LYS A 4 3.16 10.34 -9.88
N VAL A 5 3.28 11.57 -9.37
CA VAL A 5 4.35 11.92 -8.41
C VAL A 5 4.07 11.30 -7.04
N ARG A 6 2.80 11.11 -6.66
CA ARG A 6 2.41 10.45 -5.40
C ARG A 6 2.48 8.93 -5.46
N LEU A 7 2.40 8.33 -6.64
CA LEU A 7 2.48 6.87 -6.78
C LEU A 7 3.88 6.33 -6.46
N ARG A 8 4.94 7.07 -6.82
CA ARG A 8 6.33 6.71 -6.49
C ARG A 8 6.56 6.48 -4.99
N PRO A 9 6.22 7.42 -4.09
CA PRO A 9 6.42 7.19 -2.66
C PRO A 9 5.55 6.07 -2.09
N ILE A 10 4.34 5.83 -2.60
CA ILE A 10 3.48 4.70 -2.17
C ILE A 10 4.12 3.35 -2.51
N MET A 11 4.66 3.22 -3.73
CA MET A 11 5.37 2.00 -4.13
C MET A 11 6.61 1.75 -3.26
N LEU A 12 7.34 2.82 -2.91
CA LEU A 12 8.51 2.75 -2.05
C LEU A 12 8.16 2.38 -0.59
N THR A 13 7.05 2.89 -0.04
CA THR A 13 6.63 2.54 1.32
C THR A 13 6.12 1.09 1.39
N THR A 14 5.35 0.63 0.41
CA THR A 14 4.91 -0.77 0.36
C THR A 14 6.10 -1.73 0.26
N LEU A 15 7.11 -1.38 -0.54
CA LEU A 15 8.36 -2.16 -0.62
C LEU A 15 9.13 -2.15 0.71
N ALA A 16 9.24 -0.99 1.37
CA ALA A 16 9.91 -0.90 2.66
C ALA A 16 9.22 -1.76 3.73
N ILE A 17 7.89 -1.78 3.76
CA ILE A 17 7.12 -2.64 4.67
C ILE A 17 7.34 -4.11 4.33
N ALA A 18 7.25 -4.50 3.06
CA ALA A 18 7.44 -5.89 2.66
C ALA A 18 8.84 -6.41 3.01
N LEU A 19 9.88 -5.61 2.75
CA LEU A 19 11.26 -5.96 3.09
C LEU A 19 11.51 -5.97 4.60
N GLY A 20 10.95 -5.00 5.35
CA GLY A 20 11.12 -4.92 6.80
C GLY A 20 10.36 -6.00 7.58
N THR A 21 9.26 -6.51 7.02
CA THR A 21 8.47 -7.59 7.65
C THR A 21 8.89 -8.98 7.18
N ALA A 22 9.56 -9.11 6.03
CA ALA A 22 10.09 -10.38 5.53
C ALA A 22 11.04 -11.07 6.53
N ILE A 23 11.80 -10.28 7.30
CA ILE A 23 12.72 -10.82 8.32
C ILE A 23 11.99 -11.44 9.53
N MET A 24 10.73 -11.09 9.78
CA MET A 24 9.92 -11.58 10.90
C MET A 24 9.17 -12.89 10.56
N VAL A 25 9.17 -13.30 9.29
CA VAL A 25 8.50 -14.53 8.81
C VAL A 25 9.03 -15.82 9.48
N PRO A 26 10.36 -16.02 9.65
CA PRO A 26 10.87 -17.22 10.30
C PRO A 26 10.66 -17.25 11.82
N ASP A 27 10.29 -16.13 12.44
CA ASP A 27 10.09 -16.07 13.89
C ASP A 27 8.73 -16.68 14.28
N PRO A 28 8.67 -17.72 15.14
CA PRO A 28 7.42 -18.43 15.47
C PRO A 28 6.38 -17.57 16.20
N VAL A 29 6.80 -16.45 16.80
CA VAL A 29 5.91 -15.50 17.49
C VAL A 29 5.36 -14.45 16.52
N PHE A 30 6.18 -14.01 15.56
CA PHE A 30 5.86 -12.88 14.68
C PHE A 30 5.54 -13.28 13.24
N GLY A 31 5.67 -14.55 12.86
CA GLY A 31 5.43 -15.02 11.50
C GLY A 31 3.99 -14.74 11.03
N GLY A 32 3.00 -14.97 11.90
CA GLY A 32 1.60 -14.62 11.59
C GLY A 32 1.37 -13.12 11.41
N LEU A 33 2.03 -12.30 12.22
CA LEU A 33 1.99 -10.83 12.11
C LEU A 33 2.67 -10.34 10.83
N ALA A 34 3.83 -10.92 10.47
CA ALA A 34 4.57 -10.59 9.27
C ALA A 34 3.72 -10.78 8.01
N ILE A 35 3.05 -11.93 7.92
CA ILE A 35 2.15 -12.26 6.80
C ILE A 35 0.98 -11.28 6.73
N ALA A 36 0.36 -10.94 7.87
CA ALA A 36 -0.73 -9.96 7.92
C ALA A 36 -0.30 -8.57 7.44
N LEU A 37 0.90 -8.11 7.82
CA LEU A 37 1.41 -6.81 7.43
C LEU A 37 1.76 -6.75 5.94
N ILE A 38 2.40 -7.79 5.39
CA ILE A 38 2.73 -7.86 3.95
C ILE A 38 1.43 -7.82 3.13
N PHE A 39 0.47 -8.69 3.47
CA PHE A 39 -0.78 -8.79 2.72
C PHE A 39 -1.65 -7.52 2.87
N GLY A 40 -1.69 -6.95 4.08
CA GLY A 40 -2.39 -5.70 4.37
C GLY A 40 -1.77 -4.50 3.64
N ALA A 41 -0.44 -4.40 3.59
CA ALA A 41 0.26 -3.33 2.89
C ALA A 41 0.03 -3.39 1.38
N ILE A 42 0.05 -4.59 0.78
CA ILE A 42 -0.26 -4.79 -0.63
C ILE A 42 -1.73 -4.44 -0.91
N SER A 43 -2.67 -4.96 -0.12
CA SER A 43 -4.10 -4.67 -0.30
C SER A 43 -4.41 -3.19 -0.16
N SER A 44 -3.79 -2.51 0.81
CA SER A 44 -3.92 -1.06 1.01
C SER A 44 -3.36 -0.27 -0.18
N ALA A 45 -2.19 -0.65 -0.70
CA ALA A 45 -1.61 0.00 -1.88
C ALA A 45 -2.51 -0.15 -3.13
N LEU A 46 -3.05 -1.34 -3.35
CA LEU A 46 -4.01 -1.60 -4.44
C LEU A 46 -5.29 -0.77 -4.28
N LEU A 47 -5.85 -0.73 -3.07
CA LEU A 47 -6.99 0.11 -2.76
C LEU A 47 -6.69 1.57 -3.04
N VAL A 48 -5.53 2.09 -2.63
CA VAL A 48 -5.17 3.50 -2.88
C VAL A 48 -5.06 3.78 -4.39
N ILE A 49 -4.43 2.89 -5.16
CA ILE A 49 -4.32 3.04 -6.62
C ILE A 49 -5.70 3.09 -7.28
N PHE A 50 -6.69 2.36 -6.75
CA PHE A 50 -8.04 2.29 -7.33
C PHE A 50 -8.99 3.36 -6.79
N ILE A 51 -9.01 3.58 -5.48
CA ILE A 51 -9.88 4.54 -4.78
C ILE A 51 -9.49 5.98 -5.09
N VAL A 52 -8.20 6.33 -5.09
CA VAL A 52 -7.75 7.71 -5.34
C VAL A 52 -8.26 8.27 -6.68
N PRO A 53 -8.13 7.58 -7.83
CA PRO A 53 -8.65 8.08 -9.10
C PRO A 53 -10.18 8.08 -9.16
N LEU A 54 -10.86 7.12 -8.53
CA LEU A 54 -12.32 7.11 -8.46
C LEU A 54 -12.86 8.30 -7.65
N LEU A 55 -12.27 8.55 -6.48
CA LEU A 55 -12.62 9.67 -5.63
C LEU A 55 -12.34 11.01 -6.31
N TYR A 56 -11.19 11.14 -7.00
CA TYR A 56 -10.85 12.35 -7.74
C TYR A 56 -11.85 12.63 -8.87
N ARG A 57 -12.29 11.60 -9.60
CA ARG A 57 -13.35 11.77 -10.62
C ARG A 57 -14.67 12.19 -10.01
N HIS A 58 -15.09 11.59 -8.88
CA HIS A 58 -16.34 11.96 -8.23
C HIS A 58 -16.33 13.39 -7.70
N ILE A 59 -15.24 13.83 -7.06
CA ILE A 59 -15.09 15.19 -6.54
C ILE A 59 -15.03 16.21 -7.68
N MET A 60 -14.27 15.93 -8.75
CA MET A 60 -14.15 16.86 -9.88
C MET A 60 -15.42 16.89 -10.76
N ALA A 61 -16.21 15.81 -10.80
CA ALA A 61 -17.48 15.77 -11.53
C ALA A 61 -18.61 16.54 -10.83
N ASP A 62 -18.41 16.97 -9.58
CA ASP A 62 -19.37 17.75 -8.77
C ASP A 62 -19.15 19.27 -8.89
N SER A 63 -18.32 19.74 -9.84
CA SER A 63 -17.95 21.17 -10.05
C SER A 63 -18.42 21.72 -11.39
#